data_AF-A0A2D3VDF0-F1
#
_entry.id   AF-A0A2D3VDF0-F1
#
_cell.length_a   1.000
_cell.length_b   1.000
_cell.length_c   1.000
_cell.angle_alpha   90.00
_cell.angle_beta   90.00
_cell.angle_gamma   90.00
#
_symmetry.space_group_name_H-M   'P 1'
#
loop_
_entity.id
_entity.type
_entity.pdbx_description
1 polymer ?
#
loop_
_entity_poly.entity_id
_entity_poly.type
_entity_poly.pdbx_seq_one_letter_code
_entity_poly.pdbx_strand_id
1 'polypeptide(L)'
;MTDNADPSLNASQEDHTSALLQRQSEALCRFLSDPSISASEAAQNLTAPTLGAQRKAKSNHETLSDGSKLWKDIANAIRNQTDQNDRLVELVREIQKISDDDDTFKSMAGYHMYWTEFAYDFKVPRSDDADREAQMQGWVNMNAFCAKLSRSRVPALDERSRSAWVIKEALEKTPWEQTSHADLEEMLEDDPDDEVVAEEVAYEYEIRKITVLEYWIPAAAAWMKNDSRGIYEMEGKISIADDEGWYPSNWTGRRGWSKDRFAFWKDRFRTISDIEELSESTRREAVDAAECMEAVMRGSTS
;
A
#
# COMPACT_ATOMS: atom_id res chain seq x y z
N MET A 1 24.57 -2.74 41.73
CA MET A 1 23.52 -3.74 41.41
C MET A 1 23.46 -3.78 39.89
N THR A 2 24.24 -4.67 39.31
CA THR A 2 24.21 -4.97 37.87
C THR A 2 23.20 -6.08 37.68
N ASP A 3 22.12 -5.79 36.95
CA ASP A 3 21.17 -6.79 36.47
C ASP A 3 21.92 -7.76 35.56
N ASN A 4 22.24 -8.93 36.11
CA ASN A 4 22.64 -10.09 35.31
C ASN A 4 21.36 -10.69 34.74
N ALA A 5 20.91 -10.19 33.59
CA ALA A 5 19.97 -10.92 32.75
C ALA A 5 20.63 -12.25 32.33
N ASP A 6 19.98 -13.37 32.63
CA ASP A 6 20.48 -14.71 32.36
C ASP A 6 20.56 -14.97 30.84
N PRO A 7 21.75 -15.20 30.26
CA PRO A 7 21.92 -15.42 28.82
C PRO A 7 21.13 -16.63 28.29
N SER A 8 20.78 -17.59 29.14
CA SER A 8 20.00 -18.78 28.76
C SER A 8 18.51 -18.49 28.54
N LEU A 9 17.98 -17.45 29.20
CA LEU A 9 16.61 -16.96 29.00
C LEU A 9 16.47 -16.22 27.65
N ASN A 10 17.46 -15.42 27.27
CA ASN A 10 17.47 -14.75 25.96
C ASN A 10 17.60 -15.75 24.80
N ALA A 11 18.49 -16.73 24.89
CA ALA A 11 18.68 -17.73 23.84
C ALA A 11 17.44 -18.62 23.62
N SER A 12 16.73 -18.98 24.69
CA SER A 12 15.50 -19.79 24.60
C SER A 12 14.30 -18.99 24.07
N GLN A 13 14.22 -17.69 24.35
CA GLN A 13 13.22 -16.79 23.75
C GLN A 13 13.48 -16.55 22.26
N GLU A 14 14.74 -16.42 21.86
CA GLU A 14 15.15 -16.28 20.44
C GLU A 14 14.84 -17.55 19.63
N ASP A 15 15.18 -18.74 20.15
CA ASP A 15 14.90 -20.03 19.50
C ASP A 15 13.39 -20.30 19.33
N HIS A 16 12.59 -19.94 20.33
CA HIS A 16 11.14 -20.08 20.25
C HIS A 16 10.49 -19.12 19.27
N THR A 17 10.97 -17.88 19.22
CA THR A 17 10.49 -16.87 18.26
C THR A 17 10.83 -17.32 16.83
N SER A 18 12.06 -17.77 16.60
CA SER A 18 12.50 -18.29 15.29
C SER A 18 11.62 -19.44 14.77
N ALA A 19 11.29 -20.41 15.63
CA ALA A 19 10.44 -21.55 15.24
C ALA A 19 8.98 -21.17 14.93
N LEU A 20 8.40 -20.19 15.64
CA LEU A 20 7.05 -19.69 15.36
C LEU A 20 6.99 -19.02 13.99
N LEU A 21 7.98 -18.19 13.71
CA LEU A 21 8.12 -17.44 12.48
C LEU A 21 8.30 -18.37 11.27
N GLN A 22 9.08 -19.45 11.42
CA GLN A 22 9.25 -20.46 10.37
C GLN A 22 7.92 -21.13 10.00
N ARG A 23 7.10 -21.49 10.99
CA ARG A 23 5.79 -22.13 10.73
C ARG A 23 4.83 -21.24 9.96
N GLN A 24 4.83 -19.94 10.25
CA GLN A 24 4.00 -18.97 9.52
C GLN A 24 4.44 -18.85 8.06
N SER A 25 5.74 -18.71 7.82
CA SER A 25 6.27 -18.63 6.45
C SER A 25 6.02 -19.93 5.67
N GLU A 26 6.16 -21.11 6.29
CA GLU A 26 5.83 -22.39 5.65
C GLU A 26 4.35 -22.51 5.29
N ALA A 27 3.43 -22.06 6.16
CA ALA A 27 2.00 -22.08 5.89
C ALA A 27 1.63 -21.18 4.70
N LEU A 28 2.21 -19.97 4.62
CA LEU A 28 1.99 -19.06 3.49
C LEU A 28 2.54 -19.65 2.19
N CYS A 29 3.77 -20.20 2.20
CA CYS A 29 4.36 -20.84 1.03
C CYS A 29 3.52 -22.01 0.51
N ARG A 30 2.99 -22.85 1.42
CA ARG A 30 2.10 -23.95 1.05
C ARG A 30 0.81 -23.43 0.42
N PHE A 31 0.17 -22.43 1.04
CA PHE A 31 -1.03 -21.82 0.49
C PHE A 31 -0.80 -21.29 -0.93
N LEU A 32 0.31 -20.58 -1.16
CA LEU A 32 0.64 -20.03 -2.47
C LEU A 32 0.97 -21.11 -3.52
N SER A 33 1.58 -22.21 -3.11
CA SER A 33 2.05 -23.28 -4.03
C SER A 33 0.98 -24.34 -4.32
N ASP A 34 0.03 -24.55 -3.41
CA ASP A 34 -1.00 -25.57 -3.52
C ASP A 34 -2.39 -24.90 -3.64
N PRO A 35 -3.02 -24.91 -4.84
CA PRO A 35 -4.33 -24.31 -5.06
C PRO A 35 -5.46 -25.08 -4.35
N SER A 36 -5.23 -26.30 -3.87
CA SER A 36 -6.23 -27.06 -3.12
C SER A 36 -6.41 -26.57 -1.68
N ILE A 37 -5.41 -25.86 -1.14
CA ILE A 37 -5.49 -25.26 0.21
C ILE A 37 -6.42 -24.05 0.16
N SER A 38 -7.49 -24.13 0.95
CA SER A 38 -8.47 -23.04 1.06
C SER A 38 -7.90 -21.85 1.86
N ALA A 39 -8.41 -20.65 1.57
CA ALA A 39 -8.06 -19.45 2.33
C ALA A 39 -8.37 -19.56 3.83
N SER A 40 -9.45 -20.26 4.20
CA SER A 40 -9.86 -20.45 5.59
C SER A 40 -8.90 -21.38 6.34
N GLU A 41 -8.51 -22.50 5.74
CA GLU A 41 -7.49 -23.39 6.29
C GLU A 41 -6.14 -22.67 6.44
N ALA A 42 -5.71 -21.93 5.42
CA ALA A 42 -4.48 -21.14 5.48
C ALA A 42 -4.53 -20.07 6.57
N ALA A 43 -5.65 -19.35 6.72
CA ALA A 43 -5.83 -18.35 7.77
C ALA A 43 -5.69 -18.95 9.17
N GLN A 44 -6.32 -20.11 9.42
CA GLN A 44 -6.17 -20.83 10.69
C GLN A 44 -4.71 -21.20 10.98
N ASN A 45 -4.01 -21.76 9.99
CA ASN A 45 -2.62 -22.17 10.14
C ASN A 45 -1.66 -20.98 10.34
N LEU A 46 -1.90 -19.85 9.67
CA LEU A 46 -1.08 -18.65 9.77
C LEU A 46 -1.26 -17.90 11.09
N THR A 47 -2.47 -17.90 11.64
CA THR A 47 -2.80 -17.17 12.86
C THR A 47 -2.56 -17.98 14.14
N ALA A 48 -2.59 -19.31 14.06
CA ALA A 48 -2.42 -20.20 15.21
C ALA A 48 -1.14 -19.92 16.05
N PRO A 49 0.04 -19.65 15.45
CA PRO A 49 1.24 -19.27 16.21
C PRO A 49 1.05 -18.00 17.04
N THR A 50 0.47 -16.94 16.47
CA THR A 50 0.19 -15.68 17.15
C THR A 50 -0.83 -15.89 18.29
N LEU A 51 -1.92 -16.61 18.04
CA LEU A 51 -2.91 -16.95 19.07
C LEU A 51 -2.30 -17.78 20.21
N GLY A 52 -1.37 -18.67 19.88
CA GLY A 52 -0.60 -19.45 20.86
C GLY A 52 0.27 -18.55 21.73
N ALA A 53 0.98 -17.60 21.12
CA ALA A 53 1.81 -16.63 21.82
C ALA A 53 0.98 -15.68 22.71
N GLN A 54 -0.15 -15.17 22.22
CA GLN A 54 -1.10 -14.35 22.98
C GLN A 54 -1.58 -15.02 24.27
N ARG A 55 -1.99 -16.28 24.17
CA ARG A 55 -2.45 -17.05 25.34
C ARG A 55 -1.33 -17.25 26.37
N LYS A 56 -0.09 -17.49 25.93
CA LYS A 56 1.08 -17.64 26.81
C LYS A 56 1.50 -16.32 27.46
N ALA A 57 1.52 -15.23 26.70
CA ALA A 57 1.88 -13.92 27.23
C ALA A 57 0.88 -13.45 28.28
N LYS A 58 -0.43 -13.66 28.05
CA LYS A 58 -1.48 -13.41 29.04
C LYS A 58 -1.28 -14.22 30.32
N SER A 59 -0.90 -15.50 30.23
CA SER A 59 -0.65 -16.32 31.41
C SER A 59 0.60 -15.90 32.18
N ASN A 60 1.57 -15.26 31.51
CA ASN A 60 2.86 -14.89 32.08
C ASN A 60 2.99 -13.38 32.39
N HIS A 61 1.96 -12.57 32.11
CA HIS A 61 2.01 -11.10 32.18
C HIS A 61 3.13 -10.46 31.32
N GLU A 62 3.44 -11.06 30.18
CA GLU A 62 4.49 -10.59 29.26
C GLU A 62 3.90 -9.70 28.15
N THR A 63 4.73 -8.78 27.64
CA THR A 63 4.41 -8.00 26.43
C THR A 63 4.44 -8.87 25.18
N LEU A 64 3.41 -8.73 24.36
CA LEU A 64 3.26 -9.49 23.13
C LEU A 64 4.13 -8.94 22.00
N SER A 65 4.63 -9.86 21.15
CA SER A 65 5.09 -9.52 19.81
C SER A 65 3.90 -9.00 19.00
N ASP A 66 4.08 -7.87 18.33
CA ASP A 66 3.08 -7.08 17.59
C ASP A 66 2.46 -7.77 16.35
N GLY A 67 2.86 -9.01 16.05
CA GLY A 67 2.40 -9.73 14.86
C GLY A 67 2.90 -9.11 13.54
N SER A 68 3.85 -8.17 13.58
CA SER A 68 4.40 -7.45 12.42
C SER A 68 4.93 -8.40 11.35
N LYS A 69 5.53 -9.53 11.74
CA LYS A 69 6.07 -10.48 10.76
C LYS A 69 4.99 -11.16 9.91
N LEU A 70 3.82 -11.48 10.45
CA LEU A 70 2.72 -12.04 9.66
C LEU A 70 2.33 -11.07 8.53
N TRP A 71 2.14 -9.80 8.89
CA TRP A 71 1.76 -8.76 7.94
C TRP A 71 2.89 -8.44 6.94
N LYS A 72 4.15 -8.47 7.38
CA LYS A 72 5.33 -8.38 6.51
C LYS A 72 5.37 -9.49 5.47
N ASP A 73 5.20 -10.74 5.88
CA ASP A 73 5.25 -11.88 4.95
C ASP A 73 4.09 -11.82 3.94
N ILE A 74 2.89 -11.42 4.38
CA ILE A 74 1.74 -11.21 3.49
C ILE A 74 2.01 -10.04 2.52
N ALA A 75 2.52 -8.91 2.99
CA ALA A 75 2.85 -7.77 2.13
C ALA A 75 3.92 -8.15 1.08
N ASN A 76 4.94 -8.90 1.49
CA ASN A 76 5.96 -9.43 0.57
C ASN A 76 5.35 -10.39 -0.46
N ALA A 77 4.44 -11.27 -0.06
CA ALA A 77 3.74 -12.14 -0.99
C ALA A 77 2.89 -11.33 -1.98
N ILE A 78 2.15 -10.32 -1.53
CA ILE A 78 1.35 -9.45 -2.41
C ILE A 78 2.24 -8.76 -3.44
N ARG A 79 3.38 -8.20 -3.02
CA ARG A 79 4.32 -7.52 -3.93
C ARG A 79 4.86 -8.45 -5.01
N ASN A 80 5.18 -9.70 -4.65
CA ASN A 80 5.92 -10.60 -5.53
C ASN A 80 5.07 -11.64 -6.28
N GLN A 81 3.78 -11.80 -5.94
CA GLN A 81 2.93 -12.88 -6.48
C GLN A 81 1.69 -12.30 -7.18
N THR A 82 1.91 -11.62 -8.32
CA THR A 82 0.86 -10.96 -9.11
C THR A 82 -0.36 -11.86 -9.36
N ASP A 83 -0.13 -13.12 -9.77
CA ASP A 83 -1.19 -14.07 -10.13
C ASP A 83 -1.95 -14.63 -8.91
N GLN A 84 -1.43 -14.43 -7.70
CA GLN A 84 -2.03 -14.91 -6.45
C GLN A 84 -2.83 -13.82 -5.72
N ASN A 85 -2.94 -12.63 -6.31
CA ASN A 85 -3.53 -11.45 -5.65
C ASN A 85 -4.96 -11.71 -5.14
N ASP A 86 -5.81 -12.40 -5.91
CA ASP A 86 -7.18 -12.73 -5.48
C ASP A 86 -7.20 -13.72 -4.30
N ARG A 87 -6.33 -14.73 -4.33
CA ARG A 87 -6.20 -15.71 -3.24
C ARG A 87 -5.69 -15.04 -1.96
N LEU A 88 -4.78 -14.08 -2.08
CA LEU A 88 -4.28 -13.29 -0.95
C LEU A 88 -5.38 -12.38 -0.37
N VAL A 89 -6.25 -11.80 -1.21
CA VAL A 89 -7.43 -11.05 -0.73
C VAL A 89 -8.36 -11.96 0.08
N GLU A 90 -8.65 -13.15 -0.42
CA GLU A 90 -9.46 -14.14 0.31
C GLU A 90 -8.80 -14.55 1.62
N LEU A 91 -7.49 -14.79 1.63
CA LEU A 91 -6.74 -15.12 2.83
C LEU A 91 -6.89 -14.03 3.91
N VAL A 92 -6.68 -12.76 3.57
CA VAL A 92 -6.79 -11.67 4.55
C VAL A 92 -8.22 -11.50 5.05
N ARG A 93 -9.23 -11.74 4.20
CA ARG A 93 -10.64 -11.77 4.62
C ARG A 93 -10.93 -12.92 5.58
N GLU A 94 -10.32 -14.09 5.40
CA GLU A 94 -10.48 -15.21 6.31
C GLU A 94 -9.70 -15.00 7.62
N ILE A 95 -8.52 -14.37 7.58
CA ILE A 95 -7.79 -13.94 8.78
C ILE A 95 -8.67 -13.01 9.63
N GLN A 96 -9.33 -12.02 9.02
CA GLN A 96 -10.22 -11.09 9.72
C GLN A 96 -11.37 -11.79 10.47
N LYS A 97 -11.77 -13.00 10.06
CA LYS A 97 -12.84 -13.78 10.68
C LYS A 97 -12.36 -14.67 11.82
N ILE A 98 -11.06 -14.78 12.05
CA ILE A 98 -10.50 -15.61 13.12
C ILE A 98 -10.96 -15.04 14.46
N SER A 99 -11.66 -15.86 15.24
CA SER A 99 -12.06 -15.51 16.59
C SER A 99 -10.86 -15.59 17.52
N ASP A 100 -10.63 -14.53 18.29
CA ASP A 100 -9.65 -14.47 19.35
C ASP A 100 -10.21 -13.68 20.55
N ASP A 101 -9.58 -13.82 21.72
CA ASP A 101 -10.10 -13.27 22.97
C ASP A 101 -10.07 -11.73 23.02
N ASP A 102 -9.27 -11.08 22.16
CA ASP A 102 -9.04 -9.63 22.15
C ASP A 102 -9.54 -8.94 20.87
N ASP A 103 -10.28 -9.65 20.01
CA ASP A 103 -10.65 -9.19 18.68
C ASP A 103 -9.42 -8.68 17.85
N THR A 104 -8.23 -9.24 18.07
CA THR A 104 -6.96 -8.86 17.43
C THR A 104 -7.08 -8.92 15.91
N PHE A 105 -7.54 -10.05 15.37
CA PHE A 105 -7.69 -10.24 13.94
C PHE A 105 -8.97 -9.61 13.41
N LYS A 106 -10.04 -9.60 14.21
CA LYS A 106 -11.30 -8.99 13.79
C LYS A 106 -11.21 -7.48 13.61
N SER A 107 -10.46 -6.80 14.49
CA SER A 107 -10.20 -5.36 14.41
C SER A 107 -9.17 -4.97 13.36
N MET A 108 -8.34 -5.92 12.91
CA MET A 108 -7.24 -5.70 11.97
C MET A 108 -6.26 -4.60 12.40
N ALA A 109 -6.14 -4.33 13.71
CA ALA A 109 -5.30 -3.24 14.22
C ALA A 109 -3.82 -3.40 13.82
N GLY A 110 -3.27 -4.61 13.97
CA GLY A 110 -1.88 -4.90 13.56
C GLY A 110 -1.68 -4.79 12.05
N TYR A 111 -2.69 -5.14 11.25
CA TYR A 111 -2.67 -4.95 9.80
C TYR A 111 -2.64 -3.46 9.45
N HIS A 112 -3.53 -2.65 10.02
CA HIS A 112 -3.57 -1.22 9.71
C HIS A 112 -2.31 -0.49 10.16
N MET A 113 -1.75 -0.85 11.31
CA MET A 113 -0.46 -0.31 11.79
C MET A 113 0.65 -0.66 10.79
N TYR A 114 0.79 -1.94 10.45
CA TYR A 114 1.80 -2.38 9.48
C TYR A 114 1.61 -1.75 8.09
N TRP A 115 0.37 -1.63 7.63
CA TRP A 115 0.08 -0.99 6.34
C TRP A 115 0.44 0.49 6.33
N THR A 116 0.22 1.18 7.45
CA THR A 116 0.56 2.61 7.58
C THR A 116 2.06 2.84 7.66
N GLU A 117 2.78 2.02 8.42
CA GLU A 117 4.19 2.25 8.72
C GLU A 117 5.12 1.66 7.66
N PHE A 118 4.77 0.52 7.04
CA PHE A 118 5.71 -0.25 6.25
C PHE A 118 5.19 -0.69 4.88
N ALA A 119 3.89 -1.00 4.74
CA ALA A 119 3.40 -1.56 3.48
C ALA A 119 3.11 -0.49 2.41
N TYR A 120 2.61 0.70 2.80
CA TYR A 120 2.41 1.85 1.92
C TYR A 120 3.61 2.80 1.95
N ASP A 121 4.73 2.35 1.40
CA ASP A 121 5.88 3.21 1.16
C ASP A 121 5.63 4.01 -0.14
N PHE A 122 5.38 5.32 0.00
CA PHE A 122 5.16 6.25 -1.12
C PHE A 122 6.49 6.64 -1.80
N LYS A 123 7.60 6.00 -1.45
CA LYS A 123 8.91 6.22 -2.06
C LYS A 123 8.94 5.63 -3.47
N VAL A 124 9.19 6.51 -4.43
CA VAL A 124 9.45 6.13 -5.82
C VAL A 124 10.86 5.52 -5.89
N PRO A 125 11.05 4.31 -6.44
CA PRO A 125 12.38 3.72 -6.59
C PRO A 125 13.26 4.61 -7.48
N ARG A 126 14.54 4.75 -7.12
CA ARG A 126 15.51 5.58 -7.86
C ARG A 126 15.77 5.00 -9.25
N SER A 127 16.15 5.84 -10.21
CA SER A 127 16.42 5.42 -11.59
C SER A 127 17.55 4.39 -11.71
N ASP A 128 18.47 4.35 -10.75
CA ASP A 128 19.60 3.43 -10.69
C ASP A 128 19.36 2.19 -9.81
N ASP A 129 18.17 2.04 -9.20
CA ASP A 129 17.82 0.85 -8.42
C ASP A 129 17.75 -0.39 -9.33
N ALA A 130 18.57 -1.40 -9.05
CA ALA A 130 18.63 -2.64 -9.83
C ALA A 130 17.29 -3.39 -9.88
N ASP A 131 16.48 -3.27 -8.82
CA ASP A 131 15.16 -3.91 -8.70
C ASP A 131 14.00 -2.96 -9.01
N ARG A 132 14.25 -1.79 -9.63
CA ARG A 132 13.26 -0.74 -9.88
C ARG A 132 11.97 -1.27 -10.50
N GLU A 133 12.06 -2.03 -11.59
CA GLU A 133 10.88 -2.58 -12.28
C GLU A 133 10.07 -3.53 -11.39
N ALA A 134 10.75 -4.38 -10.61
CA ALA A 134 10.10 -5.29 -9.67
C ALA A 134 9.42 -4.51 -8.53
N GLN A 135 10.04 -3.45 -8.02
CA GLN A 135 9.45 -2.57 -7.02
C GLN A 135 8.21 -1.83 -7.55
N MET A 136 8.27 -1.32 -8.78
CA MET A 136 7.13 -0.70 -9.47
C MET A 136 5.97 -1.70 -9.63
N GLN A 137 6.25 -2.92 -10.11
CA GLN A 137 5.22 -3.94 -10.23
C GLN A 137 4.63 -4.34 -8.87
N GLY A 138 5.49 -4.46 -7.84
CA GLY A 138 5.05 -4.73 -6.48
C GLY A 138 4.13 -3.64 -5.93
N TRP A 139 4.36 -2.38 -6.29
CA TRP A 139 3.49 -1.27 -5.95
C TRP A 139 2.11 -1.37 -6.61
N VAL A 140 2.05 -1.72 -7.90
CA VAL A 140 0.79 -1.99 -8.61
C VAL A 140 0.03 -3.14 -7.94
N ASN A 141 0.73 -4.22 -7.59
CA ASN A 141 0.14 -5.38 -6.92
C ASN A 141 -0.48 -5.04 -5.56
N MET A 142 0.20 -4.20 -4.77
CA MET A 142 -0.31 -3.70 -3.49
C MET A 142 -1.58 -2.86 -3.65
N ASN A 143 -1.62 -1.97 -4.65
CA ASN A 143 -2.80 -1.15 -4.92
C ASN A 143 -3.98 -1.99 -5.44
N ALA A 144 -3.73 -2.95 -6.33
CA ALA A 144 -4.74 -3.90 -6.79
C ALA A 144 -5.31 -4.74 -5.64
N PHE A 145 -4.44 -5.23 -4.75
CA PHE A 145 -4.84 -5.96 -3.55
C PHE A 145 -5.77 -5.12 -2.66
N CYS A 146 -5.36 -3.90 -2.31
CA CYS A 146 -6.15 -3.00 -1.46
C CYS A 146 -7.49 -2.63 -2.09
N ALA A 147 -7.53 -2.40 -3.40
CA ALA A 147 -8.77 -2.12 -4.13
C ALA A 147 -9.75 -3.30 -4.07
N LYS A 148 -9.27 -4.52 -4.35
CA LYS A 148 -10.09 -5.73 -4.27
C LYS A 148 -10.54 -6.05 -2.85
N LEU A 149 -9.68 -5.78 -1.86
CA LEU A 149 -10.02 -5.94 -0.46
C LEU A 149 -11.13 -4.96 -0.05
N SER A 150 -11.02 -3.69 -0.44
CA SER A 150 -12.02 -2.64 -0.18
C SER A 150 -13.36 -2.91 -0.86
N ARG A 151 -13.35 -3.57 -2.03
CA ARG A 151 -14.56 -4.02 -2.72
C ARG A 151 -15.40 -4.99 -1.90
N SER A 152 -14.83 -5.65 -0.90
CA SER A 152 -15.59 -6.51 0.03
C SER A 152 -16.53 -5.73 0.97
N ARG A 153 -16.37 -4.40 1.07
CA ARG A 153 -17.17 -3.50 1.93
C ARG A 153 -17.15 -3.87 3.41
N VAL A 154 -16.10 -4.57 3.87
CA VAL A 154 -15.84 -4.80 5.29
C VAL A 154 -15.09 -3.58 5.83
N PRO A 155 -15.65 -2.82 6.80
CA PRO A 155 -15.04 -1.56 7.25
C PRO A 155 -13.59 -1.70 7.76
N ALA A 156 -13.28 -2.80 8.47
CA ALA A 156 -11.93 -3.08 8.99
C ALA A 156 -10.91 -3.47 7.89
N LEU A 157 -11.34 -3.57 6.63
CA LEU A 157 -10.51 -3.94 5.48
C LEU A 157 -10.61 -2.89 4.36
N ASP A 158 -11.25 -1.75 4.63
CA ASP A 158 -11.49 -0.71 3.65
C ASP A 158 -10.29 0.24 3.56
N GLU A 159 -9.62 0.21 2.42
CA GLU A 159 -8.40 0.96 2.15
C GLU A 159 -8.65 2.14 1.18
N ARG A 160 -9.91 2.45 0.85
CA ARG A 160 -10.25 3.56 -0.07
C ARG A 160 -9.73 4.91 0.41
N SER A 161 -9.63 5.15 1.72
CA SER A 161 -9.00 6.37 2.24
C SER A 161 -7.52 6.49 1.85
N ARG A 162 -6.79 5.37 1.70
CA ARG A 162 -5.41 5.37 1.19
C ARG A 162 -5.34 5.57 -0.31
N SER A 163 -6.32 5.02 -1.06
CA SER A 163 -6.38 5.21 -2.51
C SER A 163 -6.40 6.69 -2.89
N ALA A 164 -7.05 7.53 -2.08
CA ALA A 164 -7.06 8.98 -2.27
C ALA A 164 -5.64 9.56 -2.39
N TRP A 165 -4.70 9.12 -1.55
CA TRP A 165 -3.33 9.61 -1.60
C TRP A 165 -2.66 9.22 -2.92
N VAL A 166 -2.75 7.95 -3.32
CA VAL A 166 -2.17 7.46 -4.58
C VAL A 166 -2.75 8.17 -5.80
N ILE A 167 -4.08 8.36 -5.82
CA ILE A 167 -4.76 9.07 -6.91
C ILE A 167 -4.36 10.55 -6.92
N LYS A 168 -4.18 11.18 -5.76
CA LYS A 168 -3.72 12.57 -5.66
C LYS A 168 -2.28 12.73 -6.14
N GLU A 169 -1.35 11.85 -5.75
CA GLU A 169 0.01 11.85 -6.28
C GLU A 169 0.01 11.73 -7.81
N ALA A 170 -0.81 10.83 -8.36
CA ALA A 170 -0.88 10.57 -9.79
C ALA A 170 -1.52 11.71 -10.60
N LEU A 171 -2.60 12.32 -10.09
CA LEU A 171 -3.52 13.12 -10.90
C LEU A 171 -3.67 14.57 -10.44
N GLU A 172 -3.39 14.85 -9.17
CA GLU A 172 -3.55 16.19 -8.59
C GLU A 172 -2.24 16.94 -8.36
N LYS A 173 -1.16 16.20 -8.07
CA LYS A 173 0.17 16.79 -8.03
C LYS A 173 0.70 16.91 -9.44
N THR A 174 1.28 18.06 -9.77
CA THR A 174 1.90 18.31 -11.08
C THR A 174 3.24 19.03 -10.96
N PRO A 175 4.19 18.52 -10.14
CA PRO A 175 5.51 19.16 -10.03
C PRO A 175 6.22 19.24 -11.38
N TRP A 176 5.97 18.31 -12.31
CA TRP A 176 6.51 18.32 -13.67
C TRP A 176 5.96 19.43 -14.57
N GLU A 177 4.90 20.14 -14.15
CA GLU A 177 4.42 21.35 -14.85
C GLU A 177 5.23 22.60 -14.43
N GLN A 178 6.08 22.49 -13.40
CA GLN A 178 6.93 23.59 -12.92
C GLN A 178 8.26 23.61 -13.67
N THR A 179 8.72 24.80 -14.03
CA THR A 179 9.97 25.00 -14.79
C THR A 179 11.17 25.35 -13.92
N SER A 180 10.97 25.57 -12.62
CA SER A 180 12.01 25.95 -11.66
C SER A 180 11.74 25.29 -10.30
N HIS A 181 12.81 24.88 -9.61
CA HIS A 181 12.76 24.27 -8.28
C HIS A 181 13.72 25.00 -7.34
N ALA A 182 13.38 26.25 -7.03
CA ALA A 182 14.21 27.13 -6.20
C ALA A 182 14.52 26.55 -4.82
N ASP A 183 13.61 25.72 -4.28
CA ASP A 183 13.82 24.98 -3.03
C ASP A 183 14.99 23.98 -3.12
N LEU A 184 15.15 23.31 -4.26
CA LEU A 184 16.26 22.37 -4.49
C LEU A 184 17.57 23.10 -4.81
N GLU A 185 17.47 24.25 -5.47
CA GLU A 185 18.62 25.14 -5.72
C GLU A 185 19.18 25.67 -4.40
N GLU A 186 18.32 26.15 -3.49
CA GLU A 186 18.68 26.63 -2.15
C GLU A 186 19.38 25.53 -1.32
N MET A 187 18.86 24.29 -1.35
CA MET A 187 19.49 23.15 -0.66
C MET A 187 20.94 22.89 -1.10
N LEU A 188 21.23 23.03 -2.40
CA LEU A 188 22.59 22.87 -2.93
C LEU A 188 23.50 24.06 -2.59
N GLU A 189 22.94 25.26 -2.46
CA GLU A 189 23.71 26.46 -2.11
C GLU A 189 24.13 26.46 -0.63
N ASP A 190 23.28 25.92 0.25
CA ASP A 190 23.54 25.86 1.70
C ASP A 190 24.69 24.90 2.06
N ASP A 191 24.85 23.78 1.36
CA ASP A 191 25.96 22.84 1.56
C ASP A 191 26.42 22.18 0.23
N PRO A 192 27.19 22.90 -0.60
CA PRO A 192 27.50 22.48 -1.97
C PRO A 192 28.45 21.27 -2.07
N ASP A 193 29.14 20.94 -0.98
CA ASP A 193 30.11 19.84 -0.93
C ASP A 193 29.56 18.60 -0.20
N ASP A 194 28.32 18.64 0.32
CA ASP A 194 27.68 17.49 0.97
C ASP A 194 27.11 16.51 -0.08
N GLU A 195 27.79 15.37 -0.24
CA GLU A 195 27.39 14.30 -1.15
C GLU A 195 25.99 13.74 -0.85
N VAL A 196 25.56 13.69 0.42
CA VAL A 196 24.22 13.21 0.81
C VAL A 196 23.15 14.20 0.38
N VAL A 197 23.41 15.50 0.55
CA VAL A 197 22.50 16.56 0.06
C VAL A 197 22.42 16.52 -1.46
N ALA A 198 23.55 16.38 -2.15
CA ALA A 198 23.58 16.30 -3.60
C ALA A 198 22.80 15.09 -4.14
N GLU A 199 22.93 13.92 -3.50
CA GLU A 199 22.17 12.71 -3.84
C GLU A 199 20.67 12.87 -3.62
N GLU A 200 20.26 13.47 -2.49
CA GLU A 200 18.84 13.69 -2.19
C GLU A 200 18.22 14.72 -3.13
N VAL A 201 18.93 15.80 -3.45
CA VAL A 201 18.49 16.78 -4.44
C VAL A 201 18.36 16.13 -5.83
N ALA A 202 19.31 15.29 -6.23
CA ALA A 202 19.22 14.56 -7.50
C ALA A 202 17.98 13.65 -7.55
N TYR A 203 17.66 12.97 -6.44
CA TYR A 203 16.45 12.17 -6.31
C TYR A 203 15.18 13.02 -6.39
N GLU A 204 15.12 14.15 -5.69
CA GLU A 204 14.01 15.10 -5.74
C GLU A 204 13.76 15.62 -7.15
N TYR A 205 14.82 15.97 -7.89
CA TYR A 205 14.71 16.32 -9.31
C TYR A 205 14.17 15.16 -10.15
N GLU A 206 14.52 13.91 -9.86
CA GLU A 206 14.00 12.75 -10.58
C GLU A 206 12.49 12.60 -10.37
N ILE A 207 12.02 12.63 -9.13
CA ILE A 207 10.60 12.41 -8.80
C ILE A 207 9.70 13.58 -9.18
N ARG A 208 10.28 14.74 -9.53
CA ARG A 208 9.55 15.90 -10.08
C ARG A 208 9.45 15.88 -11.60
N LYS A 209 10.16 14.99 -12.31
CA LYS A 209 10.02 14.81 -13.76
C LYS A 209 8.71 14.11 -14.11
N ILE A 210 8.20 14.35 -15.32
CA ILE A 210 6.96 13.75 -15.80
C ILE A 210 6.99 12.21 -15.82
N THR A 211 8.18 11.62 -15.97
CA THR A 211 8.41 10.16 -15.95
C THR A 211 8.11 9.52 -14.60
N VAL A 212 7.95 10.28 -13.52
CA VAL A 212 7.45 9.76 -12.23
C VAL A 212 6.05 9.14 -12.37
N LEU A 213 5.28 9.56 -13.38
CA LEU A 213 3.96 9.00 -13.67
C LEU A 213 4.01 7.51 -14.07
N GLU A 214 5.16 6.99 -14.54
CA GLU A 214 5.34 5.55 -14.76
C GLU A 214 5.13 4.72 -13.49
N TYR A 215 5.37 5.30 -12.31
CA TYR A 215 5.13 4.67 -11.02
C TYR A 215 3.68 4.91 -10.53
N TRP A 216 3.20 6.14 -10.63
CA TRP A 216 1.93 6.54 -10.03
C TRP A 216 0.69 6.12 -10.83
N ILE A 217 0.75 6.16 -12.17
CA ILE A 217 -0.42 5.91 -13.01
C ILE A 217 -0.87 4.45 -12.97
N PRO A 218 0.01 3.45 -13.14
CA PRO A 218 -0.42 2.05 -13.01
C PRO A 218 -1.02 1.73 -11.62
N ALA A 219 -0.49 2.34 -10.56
CA ALA A 219 -1.00 2.17 -9.21
C ALA A 219 -2.40 2.80 -9.02
N ALA A 220 -2.60 4.02 -9.50
CA ALA A 220 -3.91 4.67 -9.47
C ALA A 220 -4.93 3.96 -10.40
N ALA A 221 -4.49 3.47 -11.56
CA ALA A 221 -5.30 2.71 -12.49
C ALA A 221 -5.78 1.39 -11.87
N ALA A 222 -4.95 0.71 -11.08
CA ALA A 222 -5.33 -0.51 -10.36
C ALA A 222 -6.57 -0.30 -9.47
N TRP A 223 -6.71 0.86 -8.84
CA TRP A 223 -7.91 1.21 -8.06
C TRP A 223 -9.15 1.38 -8.93
N MET A 224 -9.02 2.03 -10.09
CA MET A 224 -10.16 2.20 -11.01
C MET A 224 -10.58 0.85 -11.61
N LYS A 225 -9.63 0.02 -12.02
CA LYS A 225 -9.91 -1.30 -12.58
C LYS A 225 -10.61 -2.23 -11.59
N ASN A 226 -10.31 -2.13 -10.29
CA ASN A 226 -10.80 -3.07 -9.29
C ASN A 226 -11.94 -2.57 -8.42
N ASP A 227 -12.03 -1.26 -8.12
CA ASP A 227 -13.06 -0.67 -7.25
C ASP A 227 -13.47 0.77 -7.65
N SER A 228 -13.50 1.08 -8.96
CA SER A 228 -13.96 2.39 -9.44
C SER A 228 -15.34 2.78 -8.92
N ARG A 229 -16.29 1.81 -8.88
CA ARG A 229 -17.64 2.03 -8.32
C ARG A 229 -17.57 2.42 -6.84
N GLY A 230 -16.78 1.72 -6.05
CA GLY A 230 -16.64 2.00 -4.63
C GLY A 230 -16.02 3.34 -4.32
N ILE A 231 -15.07 3.77 -5.15
CA ILE A 231 -14.47 5.11 -5.06
C ILE A 231 -15.49 6.17 -5.50
N TYR A 232 -16.21 5.94 -6.60
CA TYR A 232 -17.23 6.86 -7.07
C TYR A 232 -18.28 7.11 -6.00
N GLU A 233 -18.72 6.06 -5.28
CA GLU A 233 -19.71 6.12 -4.18
C GLU A 233 -19.24 6.85 -2.92
N MET A 234 -17.94 7.12 -2.76
CA MET A 234 -17.43 7.84 -1.60
C MET A 234 -17.92 9.29 -1.59
N GLU A 235 -18.22 9.81 -0.40
CA GLU A 235 -18.61 11.19 -0.15
C GLU A 235 -17.99 11.70 1.15
N GLY A 236 -17.82 13.03 1.25
CA GLY A 236 -17.35 13.67 2.49
C GLY A 236 -15.83 13.72 2.59
N LYS A 237 -15.28 13.70 3.81
CA LYS A 237 -13.85 13.97 4.05
C LYS A 237 -12.99 12.77 3.64
N ILE A 238 -11.84 13.05 3.00
CA ILE A 238 -10.77 12.05 2.75
C ILE A 238 -9.91 11.89 4.00
N SER A 239 -9.40 13.01 4.52
CA SER A 239 -8.53 13.06 5.70
C SER A 239 -8.50 14.49 6.26
N ILE A 240 -7.96 14.67 7.47
CA ILE A 240 -7.71 15.99 8.04
C ILE A 240 -6.74 16.78 7.14
N ALA A 241 -5.67 16.14 6.69
CA ALA A 241 -4.68 16.77 5.82
C ALA A 241 -5.25 17.22 4.45
N ASP A 242 -6.23 16.49 3.89
CA ASP A 242 -6.93 16.95 2.68
C ASP A 242 -7.84 18.15 2.96
N ASP A 243 -8.54 18.16 4.11
CA ASP A 243 -9.44 19.23 4.56
C ASP A 243 -8.67 20.54 4.84
N GLU A 244 -7.49 20.42 5.46
CA GLU A 244 -6.61 21.55 5.78
C GLU A 244 -5.71 21.97 4.60
N GLY A 245 -5.63 21.15 3.55
CA GLY A 245 -4.85 21.46 2.36
C GLY A 245 -3.34 21.47 2.57
N TRP A 246 -2.84 20.57 3.41
CA TRP A 246 -1.41 20.45 3.70
C TRP A 246 -0.57 20.09 2.46
N TYR A 247 -1.19 19.47 1.46
CA TYR A 247 -0.50 19.02 0.26
C TYR A 247 -0.92 19.83 -0.97
N PRO A 248 0.03 20.23 -1.83
CA PRO A 248 -0.27 20.84 -3.12
C PRO A 248 -1.22 19.98 -3.94
N SER A 249 -2.17 20.63 -4.60
CA SER A 249 -3.13 20.00 -5.49
C SER A 249 -3.62 21.03 -6.51
N ASN A 250 -3.71 20.62 -7.76
CA ASN A 250 -4.34 21.41 -8.83
C ASN A 250 -5.88 21.29 -8.83
N TRP A 251 -6.47 20.48 -7.94
CA TRP A 251 -7.92 20.40 -7.76
C TRP A 251 -8.43 21.66 -7.06
N THR A 252 -9.26 22.44 -7.76
CA THR A 252 -9.81 23.71 -7.25
C THR A 252 -11.24 23.61 -6.71
N GLY A 253 -11.85 22.43 -6.79
CA GLY A 253 -13.22 22.22 -6.30
C GLY A 253 -13.28 21.93 -4.80
N ARG A 254 -14.42 21.41 -4.34
CA ARG A 254 -14.61 21.09 -2.92
C ARG A 254 -13.64 19.98 -2.47
N ARG A 255 -13.00 20.17 -1.32
CA ARG A 255 -12.15 19.16 -0.66
C ARG A 255 -12.95 17.92 -0.26
N GLY A 256 -12.27 16.79 -0.13
CA GLY A 256 -12.87 15.48 0.12
C GLY A 256 -13.31 14.73 -1.13
N TRP A 257 -14.07 13.66 -0.93
CA TRP A 257 -14.67 12.84 -1.97
C TRP A 257 -15.89 13.55 -2.57
N SER A 258 -15.94 13.59 -3.90
CA SER A 258 -17.10 14.08 -4.64
C SER A 258 -17.12 13.52 -6.06
N LYS A 259 -18.30 13.53 -6.69
CA LYS A 259 -18.47 13.12 -8.09
C LYS A 259 -17.72 14.05 -9.04
N ASP A 260 -17.64 15.34 -8.72
CA ASP A 260 -16.90 16.33 -9.52
C ASP A 260 -15.39 16.05 -9.48
N ARG A 261 -14.85 15.74 -8.29
CA ARG A 261 -13.42 15.37 -8.14
C ARG A 261 -13.11 14.05 -8.86
N PHE A 262 -14.03 13.09 -8.82
CA PHE A 262 -13.92 11.86 -9.59
C PHE A 262 -13.92 12.12 -11.11
N ALA A 263 -14.79 12.99 -11.61
CA ALA A 263 -14.80 13.40 -13.01
C ALA A 263 -13.50 14.08 -13.42
N PHE A 264 -12.98 14.96 -12.55
CA PHE A 264 -11.68 15.60 -12.73
C PHE A 264 -10.54 14.57 -12.86
N TRP A 265 -10.46 13.58 -11.97
CA TRP A 265 -9.47 12.51 -12.06
C TRP A 265 -9.57 11.72 -13.38
N LYS A 266 -10.80 11.41 -13.83
CA LYS A 266 -11.02 10.74 -15.13
C LYS A 266 -10.48 11.60 -16.29
N ASP A 267 -10.70 12.90 -16.28
CA ASP A 267 -10.17 13.80 -17.30
C ASP A 267 -8.62 13.87 -17.23
N ARG A 268 -8.03 13.89 -16.02
CA ARG A 268 -6.56 13.83 -15.84
C ARG A 268 -5.95 12.54 -16.40
N PHE A 269 -6.57 11.38 -16.18
CA PHE A 269 -6.12 10.14 -16.82
C PHE A 269 -6.14 10.26 -18.34
N ARG A 270 -7.18 10.87 -18.94
CA ARG A 270 -7.22 11.09 -20.40
C ARG A 270 -6.08 12.02 -20.87
N THR A 271 -5.86 13.14 -20.20
CA THR A 271 -4.72 14.02 -20.53
C THR A 271 -3.40 13.27 -20.46
N ILE A 272 -3.19 12.46 -19.41
CA ILE A 272 -1.95 11.71 -19.23
C ILE A 272 -1.76 10.63 -20.31
N SER A 273 -2.86 10.06 -20.81
CA SER A 273 -2.79 9.12 -21.93
C SER A 273 -2.29 9.71 -23.25
N ASP A 274 -2.22 11.04 -23.36
CA ASP A 274 -1.71 11.74 -24.55
C ASP A 274 -0.24 12.20 -24.39
N ILE A 275 0.41 11.96 -23.24
CA ILE A 275 1.80 12.39 -22.98
C ILE A 275 2.78 11.43 -23.68
N GLU A 276 3.46 11.92 -24.71
CA GLU A 276 4.36 11.11 -25.56
C GLU A 276 5.62 10.64 -24.83
N GLU A 277 6.09 11.40 -23.84
CA GLU A 277 7.27 11.08 -23.02
C GLU A 277 7.08 9.83 -22.14
N LEU A 278 5.83 9.42 -21.89
CA LEU A 278 5.52 8.22 -21.12
C LEU A 278 5.61 6.96 -21.99
N SER A 279 5.66 5.79 -21.35
CA SER A 279 5.61 4.50 -22.03
C SER A 279 4.21 4.23 -22.59
N GLU A 280 4.13 3.42 -23.64
CA GLU A 280 2.84 2.97 -24.19
C GLU A 280 2.02 2.22 -23.14
N SER A 281 2.69 1.46 -22.26
CA SER A 281 2.02 0.75 -21.16
C SER A 281 1.33 1.70 -20.19
N THR A 282 2.02 2.75 -19.75
CA THR A 282 1.48 3.74 -18.82
C THR A 282 0.34 4.54 -19.45
N ARG A 283 0.49 4.95 -20.72
CA ARG A 283 -0.62 5.59 -21.45
C ARG A 283 -1.85 4.69 -21.55
N ARG A 284 -1.66 3.40 -21.83
CA ARG A 284 -2.77 2.43 -21.90
C ARG A 284 -3.44 2.22 -20.55
N GLU A 285 -2.67 2.11 -19.46
CA GLU A 285 -3.22 2.05 -18.10
C GLU A 285 -4.11 3.26 -17.78
N ALA A 286 -3.69 4.46 -18.21
CA ALA A 286 -4.49 5.68 -18.06
C ALA A 286 -5.78 5.66 -18.89
N VAL A 287 -5.72 5.19 -20.15
CA VAL A 287 -6.91 4.97 -21.00
C VAL A 287 -7.90 4.04 -20.32
N ASP A 288 -7.45 2.85 -19.92
CA ASP A 288 -8.30 1.84 -19.30
C ASP A 288 -8.96 2.38 -18.02
N ALA A 289 -8.20 3.09 -17.18
CA ALA A 289 -8.70 3.68 -15.96
C ALA A 289 -9.82 4.69 -16.24
N ALA A 290 -9.61 5.60 -17.20
CA ALA A 290 -10.61 6.57 -17.61
C ALA A 290 -11.89 5.91 -18.17
N GLU A 291 -11.76 4.79 -18.90
CA GLU A 291 -12.89 4.02 -19.42
C GLU A 291 -13.70 3.36 -18.30
N CYS A 292 -13.02 2.73 -17.33
CA CYS A 292 -13.68 2.18 -16.13
C CYS A 292 -14.48 3.26 -15.40
N MET A 293 -13.87 4.43 -15.19
CA MET A 293 -14.51 5.56 -14.52
C MET A 293 -15.72 6.08 -15.31
N GLU A 294 -15.60 6.21 -16.63
CA GLU A 294 -16.70 6.66 -17.49
C GLU A 294 -17.86 5.67 -17.50
N ALA A 295 -17.59 4.35 -17.53
CA ALA A 295 -18.61 3.32 -17.40
C ALA A 295 -19.38 3.44 -16.07
N VAL A 296 -18.65 3.68 -14.98
CA VAL A 296 -19.23 3.90 -13.65
C VAL A 296 -20.13 5.13 -13.63
N MET A 297 -19.68 6.25 -14.18
CA MET A 297 -20.43 7.51 -14.26
C MET A 297 -21.69 7.40 -15.13
N ARG A 298 -21.67 6.59 -16.20
CA ARG A 298 -22.84 6.35 -17.06
C ARG A 298 -23.87 5.39 -16.45
N GLY A 299 -23.56 4.79 -15.31
CA GLY A 299 -24.43 3.78 -14.68
C GLY A 299 -24.35 2.40 -15.36
N SER A 300 -23.35 2.15 -16.20
CA SER A 300 -23.11 0.82 -16.76
C SER A 300 -22.63 -0.12 -15.65
N THR A 301 -23.33 -1.23 -15.47
CA THR A 301 -22.92 -2.34 -14.61
C THR A 301 -21.96 -3.24 -15.39
N SER A 302 -20.70 -3.28 -14.98
CA SER A 302 -19.78 -4.41 -15.23
C SER A 302 -19.82 -5.35 -14.04
#